data_AF-A0A7C7E0R2-F1
#
_entry.id   AF-A0A7C7E0R2-F1
#
_cell.length_a   1.000
_cell.length_b   1.000
_cell.length_c   1.000
_cell.angle_alpha   90.00
_cell.angle_beta   90.00
_cell.angle_gamma   90.00
#
_symmetry.space_group_name_H-M   'P 1'
#
loop_
_entity.id
_entity.type
_entity.pdbx_description
1 polymer ?
#
loop_
_entity_poly.entity_id
_entity_poly.type
_entity_poly.pdbx_seq_one_letter_code
_entity_poly.pdbx_strand_id
1 'polypeptide(L)'
;MNTTMIVDTLWVVLAGVLVFFMNLGFAAVESGFARSKNTVNILSKNFIVFAVSSLGFMLLGWGLMFGGDNPIVGTQNLFILGKSNLD
;
A
#
# COMPACT_ATOMS: atom_id res chain seq x y z
N MET A 1 -10.94 21.77 14.98
CA MET A 1 -10.61 21.24 13.64
C MET A 1 -11.18 22.21 12.63
N ASN A 2 -10.35 22.88 11.84
CA ASN A 2 -10.82 23.89 10.89
C ASN A 2 -11.54 23.19 9.72
N THR A 3 -12.59 23.79 9.16
CA THR A 3 -13.41 23.14 8.11
C THR A 3 -12.58 22.71 6.90
N THR A 4 -11.51 23.46 6.58
CA THR A 4 -10.54 23.13 5.54
C THR A 4 -9.85 21.79 5.78
N MET A 5 -9.34 21.56 6.99
CA MET A 5 -8.66 20.30 7.36
C MET A 5 -9.59 19.08 7.24
N ILE A 6 -10.87 19.25 7.54
CA ILE A 6 -11.87 18.18 7.41
C ILE A 6 -12.06 17.81 5.93
N VAL A 7 -12.20 18.81 5.07
CA VAL A 7 -12.36 18.62 3.62
C VAL A 7 -11.11 18.00 3.00
N ASP A 8 -9.92 18.46 3.38
CA ASP A 8 -8.65 17.92 2.88
C ASP A 8 -8.44 16.46 3.30
N THR A 9 -8.76 16.13 4.56
CA THR A 9 -8.68 14.75 5.05
C THR A 9 -9.68 13.85 4.31
N LEU A 10 -10.91 14.32 4.09
CA LEU A 10 -11.92 13.56 3.35
C LEU A 10 -11.47 13.30 1.90
N TRP A 11 -10.88 14.31 1.25
CA TRP A 11 -10.34 14.17 -0.10
C TRP A 11 -9.21 13.14 -0.16
N VAL A 12 -8.27 13.18 0.77
CA VAL A 12 -7.15 12.22 0.84
C VAL A 12 -7.66 10.80 1.07
N VAL A 13 -8.65 10.60 1.94
CA VAL A 13 -9.25 9.28 2.17
C VAL A 13 -9.97 8.78 0.91
N LEU A 14 -10.73 9.64 0.24
CA LEU A 14 -11.40 9.30 -1.03
C LEU A 14 -10.38 8.91 -2.10
N ALA A 15 -9.32 9.69 -2.27
CA ALA A 15 -8.23 9.38 -3.19
C ALA A 15 -7.57 8.03 -2.84
N GLY A 16 -7.37 7.75 -1.56
CA GLY A 16 -6.87 6.46 -1.08
C GLY A 16 -7.77 5.28 -1.47
N VAL A 17 -9.09 5.44 -1.37
CA VAL A 17 -10.06 4.43 -1.80
C VAL A 17 -9.98 4.20 -3.32
N LEU A 18 -9.87 5.25 -4.12
CA LEU A 18 -9.72 5.13 -5.57
C LEU A 18 -8.43 4.36 -5.95
N VAL A 19 -7.32 4.63 -5.27
CA VAL A 19 -6.06 3.92 -5.46
C VAL A 19 -6.17 2.45 -5.05
N PHE A 20 -6.90 2.14 -3.96
CA PHE A 20 -7.18 0.76 -3.57
C PHE A 20 -7.87 -0.02 -4.70
N PHE A 21 -8.86 0.59 -5.36
CA PHE A 21 -9.56 -0.01 -6.49
C PHE A 21 -8.69 -0.23 -7.74
N MET A 22 -7.54 0.45 -7.87
CA MET A 22 -6.62 0.21 -9.00
C MET A 22 -6.09 -1.24 -9.01
N ASN A 23 -5.83 -1.84 -7.84
CA ASN A 23 -5.35 -3.23 -7.77
C ASN A 23 -6.39 -4.23 -8.29
N LEU A 24 -7.68 -3.97 -7.99
CA LEU A 24 -8.79 -4.75 -8.56
C LEU A 24 -8.91 -4.53 -10.08
N GLY A 25 -8.73 -3.28 -10.53
CA GLY A 25 -8.73 -2.93 -11.96
C GLY A 25 -7.64 -3.66 -12.73
N PHE A 26 -6.41 -3.71 -12.21
CA PHE A 26 -5.30 -4.47 -12.81
C PHE A 26 -5.60 -5.96 -12.89
N ALA A 27 -6.15 -6.56 -11.83
CA ALA A 27 -6.53 -7.96 -11.84
C ALA A 27 -7.60 -8.28 -12.91
N ALA A 28 -8.58 -7.39 -13.09
CA ALA A 28 -9.60 -7.53 -14.13
C ALA A 28 -9.02 -7.42 -15.55
N VAL A 29 -8.10 -6.48 -15.78
CA VAL A 29 -7.43 -6.31 -17.07
C VAL A 29 -6.54 -7.52 -17.38
N GLU A 30 -5.69 -7.94 -16.46
CA GLU A 30 -4.76 -9.06 -16.67
C GLU A 30 -5.49 -10.39 -16.88
N SER A 31 -6.56 -10.63 -16.14
CA SER A 31 -7.40 -11.82 -16.30
C SER A 31 -8.26 -11.81 -17.57
N GLY A 32 -8.60 -10.62 -18.08
CA GLY A 32 -9.33 -10.43 -19.34
C GLY A 32 -8.48 -10.63 -20.60
N PHE A 33 -7.18 -10.31 -20.55
CA PHE A 33 -6.23 -10.59 -21.63
C PHE A 33 -5.69 -12.03 -21.59
N ALA A 34 -5.84 -12.72 -20.46
CA ALA A 34 -5.39 -14.09 -20.31
C ALA A 34 -6.39 -15.12 -20.87
N ARG A 35 -5.87 -16.30 -21.23
CA ARG A 35 -6.72 -17.42 -21.64
C ARG A 35 -7.60 -17.85 -20.46
N SER A 36 -8.90 -18.06 -20.70
CA SER A 36 -9.92 -18.41 -19.69
C SER A 36 -9.50 -19.51 -18.70
N LYS A 37 -8.75 -20.53 -19.17
CA LYS A 37 -8.25 -21.63 -18.31
C LYS A 37 -7.27 -21.18 -17.21
N ASN A 38 -6.63 -20.02 -17.36
CA ASN A 38 -5.61 -19.49 -16.45
C ASN A 38 -6.13 -18.29 -15.63
N THR A 39 -7.34 -17.79 -15.90
CA THR A 39 -7.92 -16.60 -15.25
C THR A 39 -7.91 -16.72 -13.73
N VAL A 40 -8.30 -17.86 -13.17
CA VAL A 40 -8.30 -18.09 -11.71
C VAL A 40 -6.91 -17.96 -11.11
N ASN A 41 -5.89 -18.55 -11.76
CA ASN A 41 -4.52 -18.51 -11.27
C ASN A 41 -3.92 -17.10 -11.29
N ILE A 42 -4.31 -16.27 -12.27
CA ILE A 42 -3.87 -14.88 -12.38
C ILE A 42 -4.55 -13.99 -11.33
N LEU A 43 -5.85 -14.21 -11.11
CA LEU A 43 -6.60 -13.49 -10.08
C LEU A 43 -6.05 -13.79 -8.67
N SER A 44 -5.76 -15.06 -8.39
CA SER A 44 -5.18 -15.48 -7.10
C SER A 44 -3.80 -14.86 -6.87
N LYS A 45 -2.94 -14.76 -7.89
CA LYS A 45 -1.64 -14.10 -7.77
C LYS A 45 -1.77 -12.62 -7.46
N ASN A 46 -2.64 -11.91 -8.18
CA ASN A 46 -2.88 -10.49 -7.93
C ASN A 46 -3.42 -10.23 -6.52
N PHE A 47 -4.31 -11.10 -6.03
CA PHE A 47 -4.82 -11.01 -4.67
C PHE A 47 -3.74 -11.22 -3.61
N ILE A 48 -2.90 -12.25 -3.78
CA ILE A 48 -1.80 -12.55 -2.85
C ILE A 48 -0.75 -11.43 -2.85
N VAL A 49 -0.37 -10.92 -4.02
CA VAL A 49 0.59 -9.81 -4.13
C VAL A 49 0.05 -8.57 -3.43
N PHE A 50 -1.24 -8.26 -3.58
CA PHE A 50 -1.87 -7.16 -2.87
C PHE A 50 -1.82 -7.33 -1.35
N ALA A 51 -2.24 -8.50 -0.84
CA ALA A 51 -2.24 -8.80 0.59
C ALA A 51 -0.83 -8.74 1.21
N VAL A 52 0.16 -9.33 0.56
CA VAL A 52 1.56 -9.33 1.01
C VAL A 52 2.15 -7.93 0.96
N SER A 53 1.84 -7.14 -0.08
CA SER A 53 2.33 -5.76 -0.21
C SER A 53 1.72 -4.85 0.85
N SER A 54 0.43 -4.97 1.15
CA SER A 54 -0.23 -4.19 2.22
C SER A 54 0.35 -4.53 3.59
N LEU A 55 0.55 -5.82 3.89
CA LEU A 55 1.17 -6.24 5.15
C LEU A 55 2.65 -5.81 5.24
N GLY A 56 3.40 -5.94 4.14
CA GLY A 56 4.80 -5.49 4.07
C GLY A 56 4.94 -3.98 4.27
N PHE A 57 4.01 -3.19 3.71
CA PHE A 57 3.99 -1.74 3.91
C PHE A 57 3.67 -1.38 5.36
N MET A 58 2.73 -2.09 6.00
CA MET A 58 2.39 -1.89 7.41
C MET A 58 3.56 -2.24 8.35
N LEU A 59 4.27 -3.34 8.08
CA LEU A 59 5.33 -3.84 8.97
C LEU A 59 6.68 -3.11 8.81
N LEU A 60 7.05 -2.77 7.58
CA LEU A 60 8.37 -2.21 7.25
C LEU A 60 8.26 -0.92 6.43
N GLY A 61 7.36 -0.87 5.44
CA GLY A 61 7.30 0.23 4.48
C GLY A 61 7.03 1.60 5.10
N TRP A 62 6.19 1.69 6.13
CA TRP A 62 5.92 2.96 6.82
C TRP A 62 7.18 3.54 7.46
N GLY A 63 7.93 2.71 8.20
CA GLY A 63 9.16 3.14 8.85
C GLY A 63 10.28 3.45 7.86
N LEU A 64 10.38 2.69 6.76
CA LEU A 64 11.38 2.95 5.72
C LEU A 64 11.10 4.24 4.93
N MET A 65 9.83 4.61 4.73
CA MET A 65 9.45 5.76 3.91
C MET A 65 9.30 7.07 4.68
N PHE A 66 8.85 7.01 5.94
CA PHE A 66 8.58 8.19 6.78
C PHE A 66 9.44 8.25 8.06
N GLY A 67 10.38 7.33 8.25
CA GLY A 67 11.14 7.20 9.48
C GLY A 67 12.48 7.92 9.51
N GLY A 68 12.54 9.14 10.06
CA GLY A 68 13.80 9.87 10.26
C GLY A 68 14.23 10.70 9.05
N ASP A 69 15.37 11.40 9.17
CA ASP A 69 15.79 12.45 8.23
C ASP A 69 16.85 11.99 7.21
N ASN A 70 17.07 10.68 7.07
CA ASN A 70 18.06 10.15 6.14
C ASN A 70 17.58 10.32 4.68
N PRO A 71 18.40 10.87 3.76
CA PRO A 71 17.98 11.21 2.40
C PRO A 71 17.71 10.01 1.48
N ILE A 72 18.03 8.78 1.89
CA ILE A 72 17.89 7.57 1.06
C ILE A 72 16.96 6.53 1.70
N VAL A 73 17.07 6.31 3.02
CA VAL A 73 16.28 5.28 3.72
C VAL A 73 15.91 5.77 5.11
N GLY A 74 14.62 5.71 5.45
CA GLY A 74 14.17 5.96 6.81
C GLY A 74 14.56 4.82 7.75
N THR A 75 15.28 5.13 8.83
CA THR A 75 15.78 4.15 9.82
C THR A 75 15.00 4.19 11.14
N GLN A 76 14.07 5.14 11.32
CA GLN A 76 13.35 5.35 12.56
C GLN A 76 11.91 4.80 12.50
N ASN A 77 11.37 4.35 13.64
CA ASN A 77 9.97 3.85 13.76
C ASN A 77 9.62 2.64 12.85
N LEU A 78 10.53 1.68 12.69
CA LEU A 78 10.15 0.37 12.13
C LEU A 78 9.22 -0.37 13.10
N PHE A 79 8.04 -0.80 12.61
CA PHE A 79 7.06 -1.51 13.41
C PHE A 79 7.62 -2.85 13.93
N ILE A 80 8.50 -3.49 13.17
CA ILE A 80 9.14 -4.77 13.53
C ILE A 80 10.31 -4.64 14.52
N LEU A 81 10.95 -3.47 14.58
CA LEU A 81 12.12 -3.22 15.45
C LEU A 81 11.74 -2.55 16.77
N GLY A 82 10.45 -2.32 17.02
CA GLY A 82 9.94 -1.83 18.29
C GLY A 82 10.59 -0.53 18.73
N LYS A 83 10.36 0.57 18.01
CA LYS A 83 10.85 1.94 18.37
C LYS A 83 12.33 1.99 18.79
N SER A 84 13.17 1.11 18.29
CA SER A 84 14.62 1.30 18.42
C SER A 84 15.04 2.34 17.40
N ASN A 85 15.52 3.48 17.89
CA ASN A 85 16.25 4.44 17.08
C ASN A 85 17.60 3.78 16.78
N LEU A 86 17.81 3.38 15.53
CA LEU A 86 19.13 2.98 15.04
C LEU A 86 19.94 4.27 14.86
N ASP A 87 20.43 4.81 15.98
CA ASP A 87 21.45 5.86 16.00
C ASP A 87 22.80 5.31 15.53
#